data_AF-A0A1G6GQZ8-F1
#
_entry.id   AF-A0A1G6GQZ8-F1
#
_cell.length_a   1.000
_cell.length_b   1.000
_cell.length_c   1.000
_cell.angle_alpha   90.00
_cell.angle_beta   90.00
_cell.angle_gamma   90.00
#
_symmetry.space_group_name_H-M   'P 1'
#
loop_
_entity.id
_entity.type
_entity.pdbx_description
1 polymer ?
#
loop_
_entity_poly.entity_id
_entity_poly.type
_entity_poly.pdbx_seq_one_letter_code
_entity_poly.pdbx_strand_id
1 'polypeptide(L)'
;MREICIPVPSIPEGQVAEIIFRLEGKEISFSYKLESFPWNTENDNHSDDSTLYNVVRLRESISSISSEWELIQIYTPDPDAKHIHVLFRKRN
;
A
#
# COMPACT_ATOMS: atom_id res chain seq x y z
N MET A 1 -3.97 23.32 0.25
CA MET A 1 -4.09 22.21 -0.73
C MET A 1 -5.58 22.06 -1.03
N ARG A 2 -6.01 22.00 -2.31
CA ARG A 2 -7.40 21.64 -2.62
C ARG A 2 -7.40 20.14 -2.91
N GLU A 3 -8.12 19.38 -2.10
CA GLU A 3 -8.15 17.92 -2.17
C GLU A 3 -9.51 17.45 -2.69
N ILE A 4 -9.48 16.44 -3.55
CA ILE A 4 -10.67 15.71 -3.98
C ILE A 4 -10.52 14.30 -3.43
N CYS A 5 -11.36 13.94 -2.47
CA CYS A 5 -11.40 12.59 -1.90
C CYS A 5 -12.39 11.74 -2.69
N ILE A 6 -11.88 10.77 -3.45
CA ILE A 6 -12.70 9.81 -4.19
C ILE A 6 -12.73 8.51 -3.39
N PRO A 7 -13.88 8.08 -2.84
CA PRO A 7 -13.98 6.78 -2.21
C PRO A 7 -13.83 5.70 -3.29
N VAL A 8 -12.75 4.94 -3.21
CA VAL A 8 -12.53 3.80 -4.09
C VAL A 8 -13.09 2.57 -3.39
N PRO A 9 -13.86 1.69 -4.07
CA PRO A 9 -14.23 0.40 -3.51
C PRO A 9 -12.96 -0.38 -3.12
N SER A 10 -13.11 -1.35 -2.22
CA SER A 10 -12.00 -2.23 -1.82
C SER A 10 -11.32 -2.82 -3.05
N ILE A 11 -10.08 -2.40 -3.30
CA ILE A 11 -9.23 -2.91 -4.38
C ILE A 11 -8.73 -4.28 -3.91
N PRO A 12 -9.05 -5.37 -4.62
CA PRO A 12 -8.51 -6.68 -4.27
C PRO A 12 -6.98 -6.69 -4.36
N GLU A 13 -6.35 -7.57 -3.60
CA GLU A 13 -4.88 -7.68 -3.56
C GLU A 13 -4.29 -7.91 -4.96
N GLY A 14 -3.21 -7.21 -5.28
CA GLY A 14 -2.52 -7.33 -6.56
C GLY A 14 -3.23 -6.69 -7.75
N GLN A 15 -4.38 -6.03 -7.54
CA GLN A 15 -5.05 -5.26 -8.58
C GLN A 15 -4.58 -3.80 -8.62
N VAL A 16 -4.70 -3.20 -9.81
CA VAL A 16 -4.39 -1.79 -10.07
C VAL A 16 -5.70 -1.04 -10.26
N ALA A 17 -5.87 0.06 -9.52
CA ALA A 17 -6.93 1.04 -9.75
C ALA A 17 -6.37 2.22 -10.54
N GLU A 18 -7.04 2.58 -11.64
CA GLU A 18 -6.68 3.75 -12.46
C GLU A 18 -7.75 4.83 -12.35
N ILE A 19 -7.31 6.06 -12.09
CA ILE A 19 -8.16 7.25 -12.04
C ILE A 19 -7.75 8.16 -13.20
N ILE A 20 -8.71 8.43 -14.09
CA ILE A 20 -8.56 9.40 -15.17
C ILE A 20 -9.28 10.68 -14.76
N PHE A 21 -8.51 11.72 -14.50
CA PHE A 21 -9.01 13.04 -14.14
C PHE A 21 -8.92 13.98 -15.35
N ARG A 22 -10.03 14.66 -15.67
CA ARG A 22 -10.05 15.65 -16.75
C ARG A 22 -10.35 17.04 -16.21
N LEU A 23 -9.46 17.99 -16.48
CA LEU A 23 -9.60 19.39 -16.13
C LEU A 23 -9.43 20.26 -17.38
N GLU A 24 -10.44 21.04 -17.73
CA GLU A 24 -10.42 21.92 -18.91
C GLU A 24 -10.05 21.18 -20.22
N GLY A 25 -10.50 19.94 -20.36
CA GLY A 25 -10.20 19.10 -21.53
C GLY A 25 -8.81 18.44 -21.51
N LYS A 26 -7.95 18.74 -20.52
CA LYS A 26 -6.68 18.03 -20.31
C LYS A 26 -6.90 16.79 -19.46
N GLU A 27 -6.42 15.66 -19.94
CA GLU A 27 -6.49 14.38 -19.24
C GLU A 27 -5.22 14.13 -18.43
N ILE A 28 -5.39 13.70 -17.19
CA ILE A 28 -4.33 13.32 -16.26
C ILE A 28 -4.72 11.96 -15.70
N SER A 29 -3.90 10.95 -15.94
CA SER A 29 -4.08 9.61 -15.37
C SER A 29 -3.21 9.42 -14.13
N PHE A 30 -3.77 8.71 -13.16
CA PHE A 30 -3.09 8.25 -11.98
C PHE A 30 -3.37 6.76 -11.82
N SER A 31 -2.31 5.96 -11.72
CA SER A 31 -2.42 4.53 -11.41
C SER A 31 -2.00 4.28 -9.97
N TYR A 32 -2.84 3.54 -9.25
CA TYR A 32 -2.63 3.13 -7.86
C TYR A 32 -2.66 1.62 -7.77
N LYS A 33 -1.87 1.06 -6.87
CA LYS A 33 -1.81 -0.37 -6.63
C LYS A 33 -1.85 -0.64 -5.13
N LEU A 34 -2.71 -1.56 -4.71
CA LEU A 34 -2.78 -2.03 -3.34
C LEU A 34 -2.15 -3.42 -3.26
N GLU A 35 -1.09 -3.54 -2.47
CA GLU A 35 -0.42 -4.81 -2.23
C GLU A 35 -0.61 -5.23 -0.78
N SER A 36 -0.78 -6.53 -0.58
CA SER A 36 -0.85 -7.15 0.74
C SER A 36 0.42 -7.93 1.02
N PHE A 37 1.05 -7.63 2.15
CA PHE A 37 2.23 -8.33 2.61
C PHE A 37 1.87 -9.17 3.84
N PRO A 38 2.42 -10.39 3.97
CA PRO A 38 2.25 -11.18 5.17
C PRO A 38 2.65 -10.40 6.41
N TRP A 39 1.77 -10.39 7.41
CA TRP A 39 1.97 -9.74 8.70
C TRP A 39 1.63 -10.75 9.78
N ASN A 40 2.64 -11.25 10.49
CA ASN A 40 2.41 -12.27 11.50
C ASN A 40 2.25 -11.63 12.88
N THR A 41 1.03 -11.66 13.41
CA THR A 41 0.72 -11.24 14.80
C THR A 41 0.70 -12.41 15.79
N GLU A 42 0.79 -13.67 15.32
CA GLU A 42 0.65 -14.87 16.16
C GLU A 42 1.86 -15.15 17.08
N ASN A 43 2.93 -14.37 17.00
CA ASN A 43 4.02 -14.43 17.98
C ASN A 43 3.70 -13.52 19.18
N ASP A 44 2.71 -13.95 19.97
CA ASP A 44 2.31 -13.34 21.25
C ASP A 44 3.32 -13.61 22.39
N ASN A 45 4.54 -14.03 22.05
CA ASN A 45 5.69 -13.88 22.94
C ASN A 45 6.22 -12.47 22.70
N HIS A 46 5.79 -11.53 23.55
CA HIS A 46 6.19 -10.13 23.61
C HIS A 46 7.73 -9.92 23.69
N SER A 47 8.47 -10.26 22.65
CA SER A 47 9.80 -9.74 22.41
C SER A 47 9.72 -8.73 21.28
N ASP A 48 10.35 -7.58 21.48
CA ASP A 48 10.50 -6.52 20.47
C ASP A 48 11.07 -7.05 19.14
N ASP A 49 11.76 -8.19 19.19
CA ASP A 49 12.35 -8.89 18.04
C ASP A 49 11.32 -9.35 17.00
N SER A 50 10.11 -9.71 17.42
CA SER A 50 9.04 -10.20 16.51
C SER A 50 8.50 -9.09 15.61
N THR A 51 8.26 -7.91 16.20
CA THR A 51 7.83 -6.71 15.46
C THR A 51 8.94 -6.23 14.55
N LEU A 52 10.19 -6.21 15.03
CA LEU A 52 11.34 -5.82 14.23
C LEU A 52 11.51 -6.74 13.02
N TYR A 53 11.32 -8.05 13.19
CA TYR A 53 11.36 -9.03 12.11
C TYR A 53 10.34 -8.73 11.00
N ASN A 54 9.09 -8.44 11.37
CA ASN A 54 8.04 -8.09 10.40
C ASN A 54 8.36 -6.81 9.65
N VAL A 55 8.88 -5.78 10.34
CA VAL A 55 9.31 -4.51 9.72
C VAL A 55 10.45 -4.73 8.73
N VAL A 56 11.45 -5.56 9.07
CA VAL A 56 12.56 -5.88 8.17
C VAL A 56 12.06 -6.60 6.91
N ARG A 57 11.21 -7.63 7.06
CA ARG A 57 10.60 -8.32 5.91
C ARG A 57 9.77 -7.40 5.03
N LEU A 58 8.96 -6.53 5.64
CA LEU A 58 8.15 -5.57 4.90
C LEU A 58 9.05 -4.63 4.09
N ARG A 59 10.13 -4.12 4.70
CA ARG A 59 11.10 -3.26 4.01
C ARG A 59 11.74 -3.97 2.82
N GLU A 60 12.19 -5.21 2.98
CA GLU A 60 12.75 -6.01 1.89
C GLU A 60 11.73 -6.22 0.77
N SER A 61 10.49 -6.55 1.13
CA SER A 61 9.40 -6.78 0.19
C SER A 61 9.08 -5.51 -0.60
N ILE A 62 8.95 -4.36 0.07
CA ILE A 62 8.74 -3.05 -0.58
C ILE A 62 9.93 -2.69 -1.49
N SER A 63 11.16 -2.98 -1.05
CA SER A 63 12.38 -2.67 -1.83
C SER A 63 12.49 -3.49 -3.12
N SER A 64 11.82 -4.64 -3.19
CA SER A 64 11.78 -5.49 -4.38
C SER A 64 10.80 -4.98 -5.46
N ILE A 65 9.94 -4.02 -5.12
CA ILE A 65 8.97 -3.46 -6.05
C ILE A 65 9.67 -2.59 -7.08
N SER A 66 9.22 -2.68 -8.34
CA SER A 66 9.72 -1.87 -9.46
C SER A 66 9.79 -0.39 -9.11
N SER A 67 10.89 0.27 -9.51
CA SER A 67 11.15 1.70 -9.27
C SER A 67 10.15 2.62 -9.98
N GLU A 68 9.27 2.09 -10.82
CA GLU A 68 8.13 2.80 -11.39
C GLU A 68 7.03 3.08 -10.35
N TRP A 69 7.02 2.38 -9.21
CA TRP A 69 6.04 2.58 -8.15
C TRP A 69 6.64 3.37 -6.99
N GLU A 70 5.86 4.30 -6.47
CA GLU A 70 6.17 5.13 -5.33
C GLU A 70 5.28 4.72 -4.15
N LEU A 71 5.92 4.49 -2.99
CA LEU A 71 5.22 4.22 -1.74
C LEU A 71 4.45 5.46 -1.28
N ILE A 72 3.13 5.34 -1.11
CA ILE A 72 2.28 6.43 -0.63
C ILE A 72 1.90 6.22 0.83
N GLN A 73 1.44 5.02 1.18
CA GLN A 73 0.93 4.74 2.52
C GLN A 73 1.10 3.27 2.90
N ILE A 74 1.48 3.03 4.14
CA ILE A 74 1.38 1.73 4.81
C ILE A 74 0.18 1.82 5.74
N TYR A 75 -0.78 0.90 5.60
CA TYR A 75 -1.96 0.88 6.49
C TYR A 75 -1.59 0.25 7.83
N THR A 76 -2.19 0.74 8.90
CA THR A 76 -2.09 0.08 10.21
C THR A 76 -2.83 -1.26 10.13
N PRO A 77 -2.15 -2.39 10.39
CA PRO A 77 -2.81 -3.69 10.42
C PRO A 77 -3.72 -3.77 11.64
N ASP A 78 -4.88 -4.43 11.49
CA ASP A 78 -5.74 -4.78 12.62
C ASP A 78 -5.01 -5.74 13.59
N PRO A 79 -5.41 -5.83 14.87
CA PRO A 79 -4.76 -6.68 15.86
C PRO A 79 -4.60 -8.16 15.43
N ASP A 80 -5.59 -8.68 14.70
CA ASP A 80 -5.63 -10.06 14.21
C ASP A 80 -5.28 -10.18 12.71
N ALA A 81 -4.72 -9.12 12.11
CA ALA A 81 -4.47 -9.08 10.69
C ALA A 81 -3.31 -9.99 10.30
N LYS A 82 -3.58 -10.91 9.36
CA LYS A 82 -2.56 -11.78 8.73
C LYS A 82 -1.77 -11.09 7.63
N HIS A 83 -2.22 -9.91 7.22
CA HIS A 83 -1.61 -9.12 6.16
C HIS A 83 -1.63 -7.64 6.52
N ILE A 84 -0.64 -6.91 6.03
CA ILE A 84 -0.59 -5.45 6.04
C ILE A 84 -0.74 -4.95 4.62
N HIS A 85 -1.59 -3.95 4.43
CA HIS A 85 -1.81 -3.34 3.13
C HIS A 85 -0.85 -2.17 2.92
N VAL A 86 -0.37 -2.02 1.68
CA VAL A 86 0.50 -0.92 1.27
C VAL A 86 0.02 -0.35 -0.06
N LEU A 87 -0.20 0.96 -0.09
CA LEU A 87 -0.63 1.70 -1.26
C LEU A 87 0.57 2.28 -2.00
N PHE A 88 0.61 2.00 -3.30
CA PHE A 88 1.58 2.56 -4.24
C PHE A 88 0.88 3.43 -5.27
N ARG A 89 1.61 4.42 -5.79
CA ARG A 89 1.25 5.21 -6.96
C ARG A 89 2.30 5.01 -8.04
N LYS A 90 1.90 4.87 -9.29
CA LYS A 90 2.84 4.83 -10.41
C LYS A 90 3.47 6.22 -10.60
N ARG A 91 4.78 6.28 -10.77
CA ARG A 91 5.52 7.50 -11.14
C ARG A 91 5.13 7.86 -12.57
N ASN A 92 4.72 9.11 -12.76
CA ASN A 92 4.43 9.71 -14.06
C ASN A 92 5.71 10.28 -14.69
#